data_AF-A0A838TVS6-F1
#
_entry.id   AF-A0A838TVS6-F1
#
_cell.length_a   1.000
_cell.length_b   1.000
_cell.length_c   1.000
_cell.angle_alpha   90.00
_cell.angle_beta   90.00
_cell.angle_gamma   90.00
#
_symmetry.space_group_name_H-M   'P 1'
#
loop_
_entity.id
_entity.type
_entity.pdbx_description
1 polymer ?
#
loop_
_entity_poly.entity_id
_entity_poly.type
_entity_poly.pdbx_seq_one_letter_code
_entity_poly.pdbx_strand_id
1 'polypeptide(L)' 'MAEIKGLCMKDRDANNKPTMQMMKDVKVEEKNNRFFAKGKCTKCGGNMFKFLSKDDAMKLKK' A
#
# COMPACT_ATOMS: atom_id res chain seq x y z
N MET A 1 11.96 -9.44 0.87
CA MET A 1 10.51 -9.15 1.02
C MET A 1 10.38 -7.64 1.04
N ALA A 2 9.87 -7.03 -0.03
CA ALA A 2 9.83 -5.57 -0.10
C ALA A 2 8.80 -5.03 0.89
N GLU A 3 9.27 -4.38 1.95
CA GLU A 3 8.42 -3.72 2.94
C GLU A 3 7.79 -2.47 2.32
N ILE A 4 6.61 -2.64 1.71
CA ILE A 4 5.89 -1.53 1.09
C ILE A 4 5.20 -0.73 2.20
N LYS A 5 5.60 0.53 2.35
CA LYS A 5 4.84 1.51 3.15
C LYS A 5 3.74 2.12 2.29
N GLY A 6 2.50 2.04 2.77
CA GLY A 6 1.31 2.61 2.13
C GLY A 6 0.67 3.68 3.00
N LEU A 7 -0.27 4.43 2.45
CA LEU A 7 -1.11 5.34 3.24
C LEU A 7 -2.23 4.53 3.90
N CYS A 8 -2.34 4.61 5.23
CA CYS A 8 -3.47 4.02 5.95
C CYS A 8 -4.53 5.09 6.20
N MET A 9 -5.76 4.86 5.73
CA MET A 9 -6.88 5.78 6.03
C MET A 9 -7.41 5.64 7.46
N LYS A 10 -7.07 4.54 8.16
CA LYS A 10 -7.44 4.29 9.57
C LYS A 10 -6.40 4.85 10.53
N ASP A 11 -5.11 4.62 10.30
CA ASP A 11 -4.05 5.25 11.08
C ASP A 11 -3.86 6.70 10.62
N ARG A 12 -4.71 7.57 11.16
CA ARG A 12 -4.62 9.01 10.98
C ARG A 12 -3.81 9.61 12.12
N ASP A 13 -2.91 10.51 11.77
CA ASP A 13 -2.16 11.30 12.73
C ASP A 13 -3.08 12.26 13.50
N ALA A 14 -2.57 12.95 14.53
CA ALA A 14 -3.34 13.91 15.33
C ALA A 14 -4.00 15.01 14.47
N ASN A 15 -3.47 15.26 13.26
CA ASN A 15 -4.01 16.20 12.29
C ASN A 15 -5.00 15.57 11.27
N ASN A 16 -5.55 14.39 11.56
CA ASN A 16 -6.44 13.63 10.66
C ASN A 16 -5.79 13.24 9.32
N LYS A 17 -4.47 13.34 9.20
CA LYS A 17 -3.74 13.01 7.97
C LYS A 17 -3.41 11.51 7.94
N PRO A 18 -3.66 10.80 6.81
CA PRO A 18 -3.27 9.41 6.68
C PRO A 18 -1.76 9.26 6.82
N THR A 19 -1.32 8.36 7.70
CA THR A 19 0.11 8.11 7.94
C THR A 19 0.63 7.00 7.03
N MET A 20 1.93 7.06 6.73
CA MET A 20 2.61 5.98 6.03
C MET A 20 2.86 4.82 7.00
N GLN A 21 2.13 3.72 6.83
CA GLN A 21 2.27 2.51 7.64
C GLN A 21 2.81 1.36 6.81
N MET A 22 3.41 0.37 7.47
CA MET A 22 3.85 -0.86 6.81
C MET A 22 2.64 -1.68 6.37
N MET A 23 2.59 -2.01 5.08
CA MET A 23 1.61 -2.93 4.54
C MET A 23 2.09 -4.37 4.73
N LYS A 24 1.22 -5.18 5.32
CA LYS A 24 1.28 -6.64 5.39
C LYS A 24 0.41 -7.23 4.27
N ASP A 25 0.70 -8.46 3.85
CA ASP A 25 -0.06 -9.19 2.83
C ASP A 25 -0.18 -8.40 1.51
N VAL A 26 0.92 -7.79 1.07
CA VAL A 26 0.90 -6.95 -0.12
C VAL A 26 0.72 -7.81 -1.37
N LYS A 27 -0.36 -7.53 -2.09
CA LYS A 27 -0.68 -8.09 -3.40
C LYS A 27 -0.69 -6.96 -4.42
N VAL A 28 0.22 -7.04 -5.38
CA VAL A 28 0.25 -6.13 -6.52
C VAL A 28 -0.69 -6.68 -7.58
N GLU A 29 -1.69 -5.89 -7.96
CA GLU A 29 -2.61 -6.17 -9.06
C GLU A 29 -2.44 -5.12 -10.16
N GLU A 30 -2.71 -5.51 -11.41
CA GLU A 30 -2.74 -4.60 -12.56
C GLU A 30 -4.14 -4.58 -13.19
N LYS A 31 -4.66 -3.39 -13.47
CA LYS A 31 -5.94 -3.23 -14.18
C LYS A 31 -5.86 -2.00 -15.08
N ASN A 32 -6.19 -2.15 -16.36
CA ASN A 32 -6.14 -1.08 -17.37
C ASN A 32 -4.83 -0.28 -17.36
N ASN A 33 -3.68 -0.96 -17.42
CA ASN A 33 -2.35 -0.32 -17.37
C ASN A 33 -2.04 0.48 -16.08
N ARG A 34 -2.90 0.41 -15.05
CA ARG A 34 -2.66 0.99 -13.72
C ARG A 34 -2.33 -0.12 -12.74
N PHE A 35 -1.26 0.08 -11.99
CA PHE A 35 -0.82 -0.87 -10.98
C PHE A 35 -1.22 -0.37 -9.60
N PHE A 36 -1.66 -1.29 -8.77
CA PHE A 36 -2.00 -1.00 -7.39
C PHE A 36 -1.59 -2.15 -6.50
N ALA A 37 -0.91 -1.82 -5.40
CA ALA A 37 -0.69 -2.71 -4.30
C ALA A 37 -1.88 -2.61 -3.34
N LYS A 38 -2.57 -3.73 -3.12
CA LYS A 38 -3.49 -3.90 -2.00
C LYS A 38 -2.75 -4.60 -0.87
N GLY A 39 -2.99 -4.19 0.35
CA GLY A 39 -2.46 -4.85 1.53
C GLY A 39 -3.29 -4.52 2.75
N LYS A 40 -2.84 -4.98 3.91
CA LYS A 40 -3.42 -4.65 5.20
C LYS A 40 -2.43 -3.85 6.02
N CYS A 41 -2.91 -2.89 6.79
CA CYS A 41 -2.07 -2.20 7.74
C CYS A 41 -1.61 -3.16 8.82
N THR A 42 -0.30 -3.22 9.04
CA THR A 42 0.28 -4.04 10.12
C THR A 42 -0.15 -3.55 11.50
N LYS A 43 -0.47 -2.25 11.63
CA LYS A 43 -0.80 -1.59 12.90
C LYS A 43 -2.28 -1.70 13.28
N CYS A 44 -3.19 -1.30 12.38
CA CYS A 44 -4.63 -1.27 12.67
C CYS A 44 -5.44 -2.36 11.96
N GLY A 45 -4.80 -3.21 11.13
CA GLY A 45 -5.49 -4.22 10.31
C GLY A 45 -6.39 -3.66 9.21
N GLY A 46 -6.40 -2.34 9.00
CA GLY A 46 -7.21 -1.68 7.99
C GLY A 46 -6.76 -2.01 6.56
N ASN A 47 -7.69 -2.00 5.61
CA ASN A 47 -7.34 -2.14 4.20
C ASN A 47 -6.51 -0.94 3.75
N MET A 48 -5.36 -1.22 3.15
CA MET A 48 -4.50 -0.21 2.55
C MET A 48 -4.41 -0.48 1.05
N PHE A 49 -4.45 0.59 0.27
CA PHE A 49 -4.11 0.54 -1.14
C PHE A 49 -2.99 1.55 -1.40
N LYS A 50 -2.08 1.20 -2.30
CA LYS A 50 -1.06 2.09 -2.82
C LYS A 50 -1.09 2.00 -4.33
N PHE A 51 -1.40 3.10 -4.99
CA PHE A 51 -1.20 3.20 -6.43
C PHE A 51 0.31 3.18 -6.69
N LEU A 52 0.72 2.31 -7.60
CA LEU A 52 2.10 2.16 -8.03
C LEU A 52 2.19 2.59 -9.49
N SER A 53 3.29 3.24 -9.82
CA SER A 53 3.67 3.43 -11.22
C SER A 53 4.08 2.09 -11.82
N LYS A 54 4.04 1.98 -13.15
CA LYS A 54 4.38 0.75 -13.88
C LYS A 54 5.77 0.21 -13.51
N ASP A 55 6.75 1.10 -13.39
CA ASP A 55 8.11 0.79 -12.95
C ASP A 55 8.19 0.23 -11.52
N ASP A 56 7.52 0.86 -10.57
CA ASP A 56 7.51 0.41 -9.17
C ASP A 56 6.78 -0.93 -9.01
N ALA A 57 5.68 -1.12 -9.74
CA ALA A 57 4.92 -2.36 -9.69
C ALA A 57 5.69 -3.54 -10.29
N MET A 58 6.41 -3.33 -11.40
CA MET A 58 7.29 -4.36 -11.96
C MET A 58 8.41 -4.76 -11.00
N LYS A 59 8.98 -3.81 -10.24
CA LYS A 59 10.00 -4.11 -9.21
C LYS A 59 9.45 -4.92 -8.04
N LEU A 60 8.16 -4.76 -7.74
CA LEU A 60 7.48 -5.42 -6.62
C LEU A 60 6.82 -6.76 -6.98
N LYS A 61 6.63 -7.05 -8.27
CA LYS A 61 6.09 -8.32 -8.79
C LYS A 61 7.15 -9.45 -8.86
N LYS A 62 8.31 -9.26 -8.21
CA LYS A 62 9.46 -10.17 -8.24
C LYS A 62 9.32 -11.35 -7.27
#